data_AF-A0A453B145-F1
#
_entry.id   AF-A0A453B145-F1
#
_cell.length_a   1.000
_cell.length_b   1.000
_cell.length_c   1.000
_cell.angle_alpha   90.00
_cell.angle_beta   90.00
_cell.angle_gamma   90.00
#
_symmetry.space_group_name_H-M   'P 1'
#
loop_
_entity.id
_entity.type
_entity.pdbx_description
1 polymer ?
#
loop_
_entity_poly.entity_id
_entity_poly.type
_entity_poly.pdbx_seq_one_letter_code
_entity_poly.pdbx_strand_id
1 'polypeptide(L)' 'MVTMQDILSLGSSARMNTPATQKGNWKWRIPSCVSFDSLSLEEAKLKELLTLYDRL' A
#
# COMPACT_ATOMS: atom_id res chain seq x y z
N MET A 1 -4.53 -5.70 9.29
CA MET A 1 -4.85 -5.57 7.85
C MET A 1 -4.47 -4.15 7.43
N VAL A 2 -3.71 -4.00 6.35
CA VAL A 2 -3.19 -2.71 5.85
C VAL A 2 -3.24 -2.75 4.31
N THR A 3 -3.41 -1.60 3.66
CA THR A 3 -3.46 -1.54 2.19
C THR A 3 -2.07 -1.37 1.59
N MET A 4 -1.87 -1.81 0.35
CA MET A 4 -0.59 -1.60 -0.35
C MET A 4 -0.28 -0.12 -0.56
N GLN A 5 -1.32 0.73 -0.71
CA GLN A 5 -1.17 2.17 -0.82
C GLN A 5 -0.54 2.78 0.45
N ASP A 6 -0.94 2.30 1.63
CA ASP A 6 -0.40 2.76 2.91
C ASP A 6 1.05 2.31 3.11
N ILE A 7 1.37 1.06 2.74
CA ILE A 7 2.74 0.54 2.78
C ILE A 7 3.66 1.41 1.91
N LEU A 8 3.21 1.79 0.72
CA LEU A 8 3.92 2.67 -0.20
C LEU A 8 3.81 4.17 0.14
N SER A 9 3.14 4.52 1.24
CA SER A 9 2.94 5.91 1.68
C SER A 9 2.37 6.84 0.60
N LEU A 10 1.42 6.35 -0.19
CA LEU A 10 0.81 7.11 -1.30
C LEU A 10 -0.37 7.99 -0.83
N GLY A 11 -0.53 9.15 -1.48
CA GLY A 11 -1.65 10.07 -1.21
C GLY A 11 -2.95 9.72 -1.94
N SER A 12 -3.90 10.66 -1.97
CA SER A 12 -5.26 10.48 -2.52
C SER A 12 -5.32 10.04 -3.99
N SER A 13 -4.27 10.26 -4.77
CA SER A 13 -4.17 9.76 -6.16
C SER A 13 -4.17 8.23 -6.24
N ALA A 14 -3.83 7.54 -5.15
CA ALA A 14 -3.83 6.09 -5.05
C ALA A 14 -5.15 5.49 -4.55
N ARG A 15 -6.17 6.31 -4.28
CA ARG A 15 -7.46 5.87 -3.73
C ARG A 15 -8.12 4.87 -4.67
N MET A 16 -8.44 3.68 -4.14
CA MET A 16 -9.08 2.62 -4.93
C MET A 16 -10.52 2.96 -5.31
N ASN A 17 -11.31 3.53 -4.38
CA ASN A 17 -12.71 3.82 -4.61
C ASN A 17 -13.19 5.07 -3.85
N THR A 18 -13.99 5.90 -4.53
CA THR A 18 -14.82 6.95 -3.95
C THR A 18 -16.28 6.55 -4.12
N PRO A 19 -16.97 6.13 -3.04
CA PRO A 19 -18.38 5.76 -3.09
C PRO A 19 -19.24 6.88 -3.70
N ALA A 20 -20.33 6.49 -4.37
CA ALA A 20 -21.22 7.38 -5.12
C ALA A 20 -20.59 8.10 -6.33
N THR A 21 -19.35 7.76 -6.72
CA THR A 21 -18.73 8.23 -7.97
C THR A 21 -18.81 7.15 -9.05
N GLN A 22 -19.26 7.52 -10.25
CA GLN A 22 -19.46 6.57 -11.36
C GLN A 22 -18.20 6.29 -12.19
N LYS A 23 -17.19 7.17 -12.15
CA LYS A 23 -15.98 7.10 -13.00
C LYS A 23 -14.71 7.25 -12.17
N GLY A 24 -13.61 6.64 -12.62
CA GLY A 24 -12.28 6.84 -12.04
C GLY A 24 -11.93 5.88 -10.88
N ASN A 25 -12.88 5.09 -10.39
CA ASN A 25 -12.64 4.07 -9.37
C ASN A 25 -12.00 2.80 -9.95
N TRP A 26 -11.36 2.01 -9.09
CA TRP A 26 -10.79 0.69 -9.39
C TRP A 26 -9.64 0.68 -10.40
N LYS A 27 -9.03 1.84 -10.63
CA LYS A 27 -7.95 2.03 -11.62
C LYS A 27 -6.55 2.00 -11.01
N TRP A 28 -6.44 2.07 -9.68
CA TRP A 28 -5.13 2.13 -9.05
C TRP A 28 -4.34 0.84 -9.30
N ARG A 29 -3.07 1.02 -9.67
CA ARG A 29 -2.07 -0.03 -9.81
C ARG A 29 -0.79 0.46 -9.15
N ILE A 30 0.05 -0.49 -8.72
CA ILE A 30 1.41 -0.17 -8.27
C ILE A 30 2.13 0.57 -9.42
N PRO A 31 2.75 1.73 -9.15
CA PRO A 31 3.48 2.48 -10.16
C PRO A 31 4.56 1.62 -10.81
N SER A 32 4.74 1.72 -12.13
CA SER A 32 5.71 0.91 -12.88
C SER A 32 7.17 1.15 -12.46
N CYS A 33 7.45 2.26 -11.76
CA CYS A 33 8.77 2.54 -11.19
C CYS A 33 9.06 1.77 -9.90
N VAL A 34 8.06 1.12 -9.30
CA VAL A 34 8.21 0.38 -8.04
C VAL A 34 8.33 -1.12 -8.36
N SER A 35 9.47 -1.71 -8.01
CA SER A 35 9.67 -3.17 -8.04
C SER A 35 9.53 -3.75 -6.64
N PHE A 36 9.00 -4.97 -6.49
CA PHE A 36 8.94 -5.64 -5.19
C PHE A 36 10.33 -5.86 -4.58
N ASP A 37 11.35 -6.10 -5.40
CA ASP A 37 12.73 -6.27 -4.94
C ASP A 37 13.31 -4.98 -4.32
N SER A 38 12.72 -3.81 -4.64
CA SER A 38 13.13 -2.52 -4.08
C SER A 38 12.45 -2.16 -2.76
N LEU A 39 11.51 -2.96 -2.27
CA LEU A 39 10.69 -2.67 -1.07
C LEU A 39 11.24 -3.29 0.23
N SER A 40 12.55 -3.51 0.31
CA SER A 40 13.18 -4.14 1.47
C SER A 40 13.07 -3.31 2.75
N LEU A 41 13.00 -1.98 2.62
CA LEU A 41 12.84 -1.07 3.75
C LEU A 41 11.43 -1.18 4.35
N GLU A 42 10.41 -1.16 3.50
CA GLU A 42 9.01 -1.32 3.88
C GLU A 42 8.76 -2.70 4.49
N GLU A 43 9.37 -3.76 3.92
CA GLU A 43 9.34 -5.11 4.46
C GLU A 43 9.91 -5.17 5.88
N ALA A 44 11.12 -4.62 6.10
CA ALA A 44 11.76 -4.63 7.41
C ALA A 44 10.92 -3.90 8.46
N LYS A 45 10.40 -2.72 8.11
CA LYS A 45 9.52 -1.93 8.98
C LYS A 45 8.23 -2.67 9.33
N LEU A 46 7.62 -3.34 8.35
CA LEU A 46 6.39 -4.11 8.60
C LEU A 46 6.66 -5.33 9.48
N LYS A 47 7.76 -6.06 9.24
CA LYS A 47 8.18 -7.20 10.07
C LYS A 47 8.47 -6.80 11.52
N GLU A 48 9.11 -5.65 11.74
CA GLU A 48 9.36 -5.12 13.08
C GLU A 48 8.03 -4.89 13.83
N LEU A 49 7.06 -4.24 13.18
CA LEU A 49 5.74 -4.02 13.78
C LEU A 49 4.99 -5.32 14.04
N LEU A 50 5.02 -6.28 13.11
CA LEU A 50 4.37 -7.58 13.29
C LEU A 50 4.98 -8.35 14.47
N THR A 51 6.31 -8.32 14.61
CA THR A 51 7.02 -8.94 15.74
C THR A 51 6.65 -8.25 17.06
N LEU A 52 6.68 -6.92 17.10
CA LEU A 52 6.42 -6.13 18.31
C LEU A 52 5.01 -6.38 18.88
N TYR A 53 4.02 -6.54 18.01
CA TYR A 53 2.62 -6.73 18.40
C TYR A 53 2.17 -8.19 18.38
N ASP A 54 3.10 -9.14 18.28
CA ASP A 54 2.83 -10.59 18.27
C ASP A 54 1.81 -11.00 17.18
N ARG A 55 2.09 -10.55 15.96
CA ARG A 55 1.29 -10.82 14.75
C ARG A 55 2.14 -11.42 13.61
N LEU A 56 3.32 -11.93 13.94
CA LEU A 56 4.21 -12.60 12.99
C LEU A 56 3.77 -14.05 12.76
#